data_AF-A0A1G9ID18-F1
#
_entry.id   AF-A0A1G9ID18-F1
#
_cell.length_a   1.000
_cell.length_b   1.000
_cell.length_c   1.000
_cell.angle_alpha   90.00
_cell.angle_beta   90.00
_cell.angle_gamma   90.00
#
_symmetry.space_group_name_H-M   'P 1'
#
loop_
_entity.id
_entity.type
_entity.pdbx_description
1 polymer ?
#
loop_
_entity_poly.entity_id
_entity_poly.type
_entity_poly.pdbx_seq_one_letter_code
_entity_poly.pdbx_strand_id
1 'polypeptide(L)'
;MVFYDKLVRDNIPDIIRNSGKKCEVEVVNNDLALNYLYKKLNEEVCELFFDKNIDEIIDVMEVLFAIGAKYGYSEKDLLNKRDDKKNSHGGFNENIILKKTYKLPNNLRGIDIHTKIIPTICSLKDTIDKLIFFKGDISKLKPWEKISYKSYQLDDIKMDILNSDKNKCIDIIKKHILLNHPSYFGASCIDIYLVAYVSEVFGRGKETFFKYIYDNNISQESTSAQAIWQVGKADGEFLGILNSDGSVNDWDFINMWIR
;
A
#
# COMPACT_ATOMS: atom_id res chain seq x y z
N MET A 1 3.39 55.75 16.12
CA MET A 1 2.66 54.80 16.97
C MET A 1 2.38 53.57 16.13
N VAL A 2 2.63 52.36 16.66
CA VAL A 2 2.40 51.09 15.96
C VAL A 2 1.44 50.26 16.81
N PHE A 3 0.42 49.68 16.18
CA PHE A 3 -0.57 48.85 16.86
C PHE A 3 -0.21 47.37 16.69
N TYR A 4 -0.34 46.61 17.77
CA TYR A 4 -0.08 45.18 17.79
C TYR A 4 -1.32 44.45 18.33
N ASP A 5 -1.72 43.37 17.68
CA ASP A 5 -2.75 42.42 18.15
C ASP A 5 -2.11 41.03 18.28
N LYS A 6 -1.21 40.88 19.25
CA LYS A 6 -0.49 39.62 19.46
C LYS A 6 -0.15 39.36 20.91
N LEU A 7 -0.02 38.07 21.22
CA LEU A 7 0.49 37.60 22.50
C LEU A 7 2.01 37.71 22.52
N VAL A 8 2.56 38.13 23.65
CA VAL A 8 4.00 38.22 23.90
C VAL A 8 4.34 37.47 25.18
N ARG A 9 5.60 37.03 25.32
CA ARG A 9 6.11 36.42 26.56
C ARG A 9 6.07 37.44 27.71
N ASP A 10 5.94 36.94 28.94
CA ASP A 10 5.67 37.76 30.14
C ASP A 10 6.69 38.88 30.39
N ASN A 11 7.96 38.65 30.03
CA ASN A 11 9.03 39.64 30.23
C ASN A 11 9.18 40.66 29.09
N ILE A 12 8.47 40.48 27.96
CA ILE A 12 8.57 41.38 26.80
C ILE A 12 8.17 42.82 27.12
N PRO A 13 7.08 43.09 27.87
CA PRO A 13 6.72 44.45 28.24
C PRO A 13 7.84 45.18 28.99
N ASP A 14 8.53 44.49 29.90
CA ASP A 14 9.63 45.07 30.67
C ASP A 14 10.89 45.26 29.84
N ILE A 15 11.20 44.33 28.95
CA ILE A 15 12.28 44.50 27.96
C ILE A 15 12.04 45.74 27.10
N ILE A 16 10.80 45.97 26.63
CA ILE A 16 10.44 47.16 25.85
C ILE A 16 10.63 48.42 26.69
N ARG A 17 10.15 48.45 27.94
CA ARG A 17 10.30 49.61 28.85
C ARG A 17 11.77 49.92 29.15
N ASN A 18 12.57 48.90 29.40
CA ASN A 18 14.01 49.04 29.67
C ASN A 18 14.80 49.55 28.45
N SER A 19 14.28 49.37 27.23
CA SER A 19 14.84 49.95 26.01
C SER A 19 14.51 51.46 25.82
N GLY A 20 13.89 52.10 26.81
CA GLY A 20 13.46 53.51 26.75
C GLY A 20 12.16 53.74 25.97
N LYS A 21 11.51 52.67 25.50
CA LYS A 21 10.21 52.73 24.82
C LYS A 21 9.06 52.61 25.83
N LYS A 22 7.85 53.00 25.42
CA LYS A 22 6.62 52.75 26.19
C LYS A 22 5.75 51.73 25.45
N CYS A 23 5.04 50.89 26.20
CA CYS A 23 4.09 49.92 25.67
C CYS A 23 2.83 49.85 26.53
N GLU A 24 1.71 49.55 25.88
CA GLU A 24 0.43 49.26 26.50
C GLU A 24 0.19 47.75 26.40
N VAL A 25 -0.35 47.14 27.47
CA VAL A 25 -0.56 45.69 27.56
C VAL A 25 -1.90 45.40 28.22
N GLU A 26 -2.53 44.30 27.82
CA GLU A 26 -3.75 43.77 28.41
C GLU A 26 -3.52 42.31 28.82
N VAL A 27 -3.97 41.94 30.03
CA VAL A 27 -3.96 40.55 30.50
C VAL A 27 -5.36 39.97 30.31
N VAL A 28 -5.46 38.93 29.48
CA VAL A 28 -6.74 38.30 29.12
C VAL A 28 -6.98 37.00 29.90
N ASN A 29 -8.23 36.52 29.90
CA ASN A 29 -8.57 35.22 30.50
C ASN A 29 -7.99 34.03 29.70
N ASN A 30 -8.06 32.82 30.28
CA ASN A 30 -7.47 31.62 29.66
C ASN A 30 -8.06 31.25 28.29
N ASP A 31 -9.38 31.42 28.10
CA ASP A 31 -10.04 31.07 26.85
C ASP A 31 -9.60 32.00 25.71
N LEU A 32 -9.54 33.30 25.99
CA LEU A 32 -9.04 34.29 25.03
C LEU A 32 -7.53 34.14 24.80
N ALA A 33 -6.75 33.87 25.84
CA ALA A 33 -5.33 33.58 25.73
C ALA A 33 -5.06 32.35 24.83
N LEU A 34 -5.89 31.31 24.91
CA LEU A 34 -5.77 30.13 24.07
C LEU A 34 -5.96 30.48 22.57
N ASN A 35 -6.94 31.34 22.24
CA ASN A 35 -7.12 31.83 20.87
C ASN A 35 -5.88 32.58 20.38
N TYR A 36 -5.29 33.42 21.22
CA TYR A 36 -4.06 34.13 20.89
C TYR A 36 -2.84 33.20 20.77
N LEU A 37 -2.75 32.14 21.57
CA LEU A 37 -1.70 31.13 21.46
C LEU A 37 -1.77 30.38 20.12
N TYR A 38 -2.96 30.07 19.61
CA TYR A 38 -3.09 29.47 18.26
C TYR A 38 -2.73 30.44 17.13
N LYS A 39 -3.05 31.74 17.28
CA LYS A 39 -2.52 32.77 16.36
C LYS A 39 -0.99 32.81 16.41
N LYS A 40 -0.42 32.79 17.61
CA LYS A 40 1.03 32.79 17.84
C LYS A 40 1.69 31.54 17.26
N LEU A 41 1.10 30.35 17.42
CA LEU A 41 1.61 29.11 16.84
C LEU A 41 1.73 29.21 15.31
N ASN A 42 0.77 29.84 14.64
CA ASN A 42 0.86 30.08 13.20
C ASN A 42 1.97 31.08 12.85
N GLU A 43 2.15 32.15 13.63
CA GLU A 43 3.27 33.11 13.48
C GLU A 43 4.61 32.36 13.55
N GLU A 44 4.87 31.63 14.65
CA GLU A 44 6.15 30.93 14.87
C GLU A 44 6.39 29.80 13.86
N VAL A 45 5.35 29.05 13.48
CA VAL A 45 5.48 28.01 12.45
C VAL A 45 5.79 28.63 11.08
N CYS A 46 5.20 29.79 10.76
CA CYS A 46 5.55 30.53 9.55
C CYS A 46 7.00 30.99 9.59
N GLU A 47 7.46 31.58 10.70
CA GLU A 47 8.86 32.00 10.88
C GLU A 47 9.82 30.79 10.75
N LEU A 48 9.50 29.65 11.38
CA LEU A 48 10.24 28.40 11.22
C LEU A 48 10.31 27.91 9.76
N PHE A 49 9.22 28.06 8.99
CA PHE A 49 9.23 27.68 7.57
C PHE A 49 10.16 28.55 6.72
N PHE A 50 10.26 29.84 7.03
CA PHE A 50 11.11 30.78 6.30
C PHE A 50 12.57 30.71 6.75
N ASP A 51 12.82 30.81 8.05
CA ASP A 51 14.17 31.02 8.60
C ASP A 51 14.87 29.72 8.99
N LYS A 52 14.11 28.66 9.35
CA LYS A 52 14.60 27.30 9.59
C LYS A 52 15.75 27.21 10.59
N ASN A 53 15.75 28.05 11.61
CA ASN A 53 16.80 28.14 12.62
C ASN A 53 16.35 27.52 13.97
N ILE A 54 17.27 27.42 14.92
CA ILE A 54 17.00 26.82 16.24
C ILE A 54 16.10 27.68 17.13
N ASP A 55 16.15 29.00 16.99
CA ASP A 55 15.37 29.94 17.79
C ASP A 55 13.87 29.79 17.45
N GLU A 56 13.52 29.70 16.16
CA GLU A 56 12.12 29.45 15.74
C GLU A 56 11.60 28.09 16.23
N ILE A 57 12.46 27.07 16.30
CA ILE A 57 12.07 25.76 16.85
C ILE A 57 11.72 25.90 18.34
N ILE A 58 12.52 26.67 19.09
CA ILE A 58 12.30 26.93 20.52
C ILE A 58 11.02 27.75 20.72
N ASP A 59 10.75 28.73 19.86
CA ASP A 59 9.52 29.53 19.93
C ASP A 59 8.27 28.69 19.64
N VAL A 60 8.29 27.81 18.63
CA VAL A 60 7.22 26.82 18.40
C VAL A 60 7.05 25.90 19.63
N MET A 61 8.15 25.41 20.21
CA MET A 61 8.10 24.53 21.38
C MET A 61 7.46 25.22 22.60
N GLU A 62 7.83 26.47 22.88
CA GLU A 62 7.25 27.27 23.96
C GLU A 62 5.73 27.41 23.79
N VAL A 63 5.28 27.75 22.58
CA VAL A 63 3.85 27.92 22.31
C VAL A 63 3.09 26.60 22.51
N LEU A 64 3.67 25.46 22.10
CA LEU A 64 3.07 24.14 22.33
C LEU A 64 2.95 23.80 23.82
N PHE A 65 3.96 24.13 24.64
CA PHE A 65 3.89 23.95 26.09
C PHE A 65 2.83 24.85 26.72
N ALA A 66 2.76 26.13 26.32
CA ALA A 66 1.74 27.05 26.80
C ALA A 66 0.31 26.59 26.43
N ILE A 67 0.11 26.07 25.22
CA ILE A 67 -1.17 25.47 24.79
C ILE A 67 -1.49 24.24 25.65
N GLY A 68 -0.52 23.34 25.85
CA GLY A 68 -0.70 22.17 26.71
C GLY A 68 -1.10 22.52 28.14
N ALA A 69 -0.49 23.56 28.71
CA ALA A 69 -0.84 24.08 30.02
C ALA A 69 -2.29 24.61 30.08
N LYS A 70 -2.79 25.26 29.02
CA LYS A 70 -4.21 25.67 28.93
C LYS A 70 -5.16 24.47 28.85
N TYR A 71 -4.71 23.34 28.32
CA TYR A 71 -5.44 22.06 28.36
C TYR A 71 -5.29 21.28 29.68
N GLY A 72 -4.50 21.79 30.63
CA GLY A 72 -4.28 21.15 31.94
C GLY A 72 -3.17 20.09 31.94
N TYR A 73 -2.31 20.06 30.92
CA TYR A 73 -1.15 19.17 30.87
C TYR A 73 0.10 19.88 31.37
N SER A 74 0.92 19.18 32.15
CA SER A 74 2.26 19.64 32.47
C SER A 74 3.23 19.39 31.32
N GLU A 75 4.37 20.08 31.29
CA GLU A 75 5.45 19.79 30.33
C GLU A 75 5.89 18.32 30.43
N LYS A 76 5.94 17.78 31.66
CA LYS A 76 6.28 16.38 31.90
C LYS A 76 5.30 15.43 31.23
N ASP A 77 3.99 15.72 31.27
CA ASP A 77 2.97 14.90 30.60
C ASP A 77 3.18 14.89 29.09
N LEU A 78 3.47 16.06 28.50
CA LEU A 78 3.72 16.19 27.07
C LEU A 78 4.98 15.43 26.65
N LEU A 79 6.07 15.56 27.40
CA LEU A 79 7.34 14.88 27.13
C LEU A 79 7.18 13.35 27.27
N ASN A 80 6.53 12.87 28.33
CA ASN A 80 6.23 11.45 28.51
C ASN A 80 5.41 10.91 27.34
N LYS A 81 4.36 11.63 26.93
CA LYS A 81 3.49 11.18 25.82
C LYS A 81 4.22 11.17 24.48
N ARG A 82 5.14 12.10 24.27
CA ARG A 82 6.01 12.15 23.09
C ARG A 82 6.97 10.98 23.08
N ASP A 83 7.55 10.61 24.21
CA ASP A 83 8.47 9.46 24.33
C ASP A 83 7.72 8.12 24.18
N ASP A 84 6.51 7.98 24.72
CA ASP A 84 5.64 6.81 24.47
C ASP A 84 5.40 6.59 22.97
N LYS A 85 5.07 7.67 22.24
CA LYS A 85 4.87 7.62 20.79
C LYS A 85 6.17 7.27 20.07
N LYS A 86 7.29 7.88 20.48
CA LYS A 86 8.61 7.59 19.90
C LYS A 86 9.03 6.13 20.10
N ASN A 87 8.75 5.55 21.26
CA ASN A 87 9.06 4.16 21.57
C ASN A 87 8.16 3.16 20.83
N SER A 88 6.88 3.52 20.62
CA SER A 88 5.90 2.63 19.96
C SER A 88 5.87 2.74 18.43
N HIS A 89 6.09 3.93 17.87
CA HIS A 89 5.99 4.19 16.42
C HIS A 89 7.32 4.60 15.77
N GLY A 90 8.39 4.75 16.56
CA GLY A 90 9.65 5.32 16.09
C GLY A 90 9.63 6.85 16.05
N GLY A 91 10.74 7.44 15.60
CA GLY A 91 10.87 8.86 15.29
C GLY A 91 11.08 9.10 13.79
N PHE A 92 11.38 10.33 13.41
CA PHE A 92 11.62 10.70 12.01
C PHE A 92 13.09 10.49 11.54
N ASN A 93 13.91 9.77 12.30
CA ASN A 93 15.35 9.61 12.05
C ASN A 93 15.67 8.87 10.74
N GLU A 94 14.80 7.96 10.32
CA GLU A 94 14.99 7.14 9.12
C GLU A 94 14.54 7.83 7.82
N ASN A 95 14.01 9.06 7.89
CA ASN A 95 13.55 9.83 6.72
C ASN A 95 12.55 9.08 5.81
N ILE A 96 11.69 8.25 6.40
CA ILE A 96 10.75 7.39 5.67
C ILE A 96 9.57 8.22 5.12
N ILE A 97 9.37 8.17 3.80
CA ILE A 97 8.20 8.73 3.11
C ILE A 97 7.31 7.60 2.62
N LEU A 98 6.11 7.47 3.19
CA LEU A 98 5.11 6.51 2.72
C LEU A 98 4.56 6.94 1.35
N LYS A 99 4.77 6.13 0.32
CA LYS A 99 4.33 6.44 -1.06
C LYS A 99 3.00 5.79 -1.45
N LYS A 100 2.80 4.53 -1.06
CA LYS A 100 1.62 3.72 -1.39
C LYS A 100 1.37 2.71 -0.27
N THR A 101 0.12 2.30 -0.11
CA THR A 101 -0.27 1.11 0.65
C THR A 101 -1.11 0.22 -0.26
N TYR A 102 -1.07 -1.09 -0.04
CA TYR A 102 -1.81 -2.05 -0.84
C TYR A 102 -2.66 -2.94 0.08
N LYS A 103 -3.80 -3.40 -0.45
CA LYS A 103 -4.69 -4.35 0.22
C LYS A 103 -5.22 -5.33 -0.81
N LEU A 104 -5.07 -6.63 -0.56
CA LEU A 104 -5.67 -7.66 -1.39
C LEU A 104 -7.05 -8.03 -0.83
N PRO A 105 -8.15 -7.67 -1.51
CA PRO A 105 -9.47 -8.18 -1.16
C PRO A 105 -9.60 -9.68 -1.42
N ASN A 106 -10.51 -10.35 -0.72
CA ASN A 106 -10.92 -11.73 -1.00
C ASN A 106 -11.87 -11.85 -2.21
N ASN A 107 -11.99 -10.79 -3.00
CA ASN A 107 -12.77 -10.76 -4.22
C ASN A 107 -11.98 -10.02 -5.31
N LEU A 108 -12.04 -10.55 -6.53
CA LEU A 108 -11.38 -10.00 -7.69
C LEU A 108 -12.45 -9.42 -8.63
N ARG A 109 -12.68 -8.10 -8.52
CA ARG A 109 -13.71 -7.36 -9.29
C ARG A 109 -15.09 -8.01 -9.20
N GLY A 110 -15.50 -8.37 -7.98
CA GLY A 110 -16.80 -9.00 -7.72
C GLY A 110 -16.83 -10.53 -7.85
N ILE A 111 -15.70 -11.16 -8.19
CA ILE A 111 -15.56 -12.62 -8.16
C ILE A 111 -14.94 -13.05 -6.85
N ASP A 112 -15.68 -13.84 -6.09
CA ASP A 112 -15.15 -14.45 -4.88
C ASP A 112 -14.05 -15.46 -5.24
N ILE A 113 -12.89 -15.34 -4.58
CA ILE A 113 -11.70 -16.15 -4.87
C ILE A 113 -11.87 -17.64 -4.52
N HIS A 114 -12.96 -18.01 -3.85
CA HIS A 114 -13.33 -19.40 -3.55
C HIS A 114 -14.25 -20.00 -4.62
N THR A 115 -14.77 -19.20 -5.56
CA THR A 115 -15.71 -19.68 -6.59
C THR A 115 -14.98 -20.16 -7.86
N LYS A 116 -15.29 -21.39 -8.30
CA LYS A 116 -14.76 -22.06 -9.52
C LYS A 116 -13.30 -22.49 -9.47
N ILE A 117 -13.04 -23.60 -8.80
CA ILE A 117 -11.72 -24.23 -8.81
C ILE A 117 -11.81 -25.59 -9.48
N ILE A 118 -11.32 -25.64 -10.71
CA ILE A 118 -11.11 -26.90 -11.43
C ILE A 118 -9.60 -27.07 -11.52
N PRO A 119 -9.02 -28.03 -10.77
CA PRO A 119 -7.59 -28.24 -10.77
C PRO A 119 -7.12 -28.61 -12.18
N THR A 120 -6.30 -27.74 -12.76
CA THR A 120 -5.63 -27.99 -14.04
C THR A 120 -4.16 -28.27 -13.74
N ILE A 121 -3.52 -29.16 -14.50
CA ILE A 121 -2.13 -29.60 -14.25
C ILE A 121 -1.15 -28.98 -15.26
N CYS A 122 -1.62 -28.10 -16.16
CA CYS A 122 -0.80 -27.49 -17.20
C CYS A 122 -0.51 -26.01 -16.91
N SER A 123 0.76 -25.63 -16.90
CA SER A 123 1.17 -24.23 -16.80
C SER A 123 0.87 -23.46 -18.09
N LEU A 124 0.64 -22.16 -17.95
CA LEU A 124 0.55 -21.21 -19.05
C LEU A 124 1.83 -21.20 -19.88
N LYS A 125 3.00 -21.24 -19.25
CA LYS A 125 4.30 -21.25 -19.95
C LYS A 125 4.39 -22.40 -20.95
N ASP A 126 4.09 -23.62 -20.52
CA ASP A 126 4.15 -24.80 -21.40
C ASP A 126 3.16 -24.66 -22.57
N THR A 127 1.98 -24.11 -22.29
CA THR A 127 0.94 -23.87 -23.31
C THR A 127 1.40 -22.86 -24.35
N ILE A 128 2.04 -21.76 -23.93
CA ILE A 128 2.60 -20.74 -24.82
C ILE A 128 3.75 -21.31 -25.65
N ASP A 129 4.69 -22.02 -25.03
CA ASP A 129 5.82 -22.65 -25.72
C ASP A 129 5.33 -23.63 -26.80
N LYS A 130 4.28 -24.42 -26.52
CA LYS A 130 3.66 -25.32 -27.51
C LYS A 130 2.89 -24.58 -28.59
N LEU A 131 2.16 -23.53 -28.25
CA LEU A 131 1.44 -22.69 -29.21
C LEU A 131 2.40 -22.08 -30.24
N ILE A 132 3.55 -21.56 -29.79
CA ILE A 132 4.61 -21.02 -30.66
C ILE A 132 5.24 -22.14 -31.50
N PHE A 133 5.58 -23.27 -30.87
CA PHE A 133 6.19 -24.42 -31.56
C PHE A 133 5.31 -24.93 -32.72
N PHE A 134 3.99 -25.00 -32.50
CA PHE A 134 3.03 -25.41 -33.52
C PHE A 134 2.54 -24.27 -34.43
N LYS A 135 3.16 -23.07 -34.33
CA LYS A 135 2.82 -21.89 -35.13
C LYS A 135 1.32 -21.53 -35.07
N GLY A 136 0.71 -21.69 -33.90
CA GLY A 136 -0.70 -21.37 -33.67
C GLY A 136 -1.69 -22.49 -34.01
N ASP A 137 -1.24 -23.67 -34.44
CA ASP A 137 -2.12 -24.81 -34.73
C ASP A 137 -2.63 -25.48 -33.44
N ILE A 138 -3.77 -24.99 -32.96
CA ILE A 138 -4.44 -25.44 -31.73
C ILE A 138 -4.83 -26.92 -31.80
N SER A 139 -5.05 -27.48 -32.99
CA SER A 139 -5.46 -28.89 -33.14
C SER A 139 -4.40 -29.85 -32.56
N LYS A 140 -3.12 -29.46 -32.65
CA LYS A 140 -1.95 -30.20 -32.16
C LYS A 140 -1.72 -30.11 -30.65
N LEU A 141 -2.42 -29.21 -29.95
CA LEU A 141 -2.33 -29.14 -28.49
C LEU A 141 -3.00 -30.34 -27.84
N LYS A 142 -2.38 -30.83 -26.78
CA LYS A 142 -2.92 -31.89 -25.93
C LYS A 142 -4.15 -31.39 -25.16
N PRO A 143 -5.02 -32.29 -24.66
CA PRO A 143 -6.24 -31.89 -23.97
C PRO A 143 -6.00 -30.93 -22.79
N TRP A 144 -4.96 -31.14 -21.97
CA TRP A 144 -4.65 -30.27 -20.83
C TRP A 144 -4.03 -28.92 -21.22
N GLU A 145 -3.24 -28.87 -22.30
CA GLU A 145 -2.73 -27.61 -22.89
C GLU A 145 -3.91 -26.76 -23.40
N LYS A 146 -4.92 -27.41 -24.01
CA LYS A 146 -6.16 -26.74 -24.43
C LYS A 146 -6.96 -26.16 -23.26
N ILE A 147 -6.85 -26.71 -22.05
CA ILE A 147 -7.53 -26.18 -20.85
C ILE A 147 -6.87 -24.87 -20.41
N SER A 148 -5.54 -24.83 -20.31
CA SER A 148 -4.82 -23.59 -19.99
C SER A 148 -5.06 -22.53 -21.07
N TYR A 149 -5.00 -22.93 -22.35
CA TYR A 149 -5.30 -22.05 -23.49
C TYR A 149 -6.66 -21.36 -23.37
N LYS A 150 -7.72 -22.12 -23.03
CA LYS A 150 -9.06 -21.59 -22.81
C LYS A 150 -9.15 -20.76 -21.53
N SER A 151 -8.47 -21.17 -20.46
CA SER A 151 -8.50 -20.46 -19.17
C SER A 151 -7.98 -19.04 -19.26
N TYR A 152 -7.04 -18.78 -20.17
CA TYR A 152 -6.50 -17.45 -20.43
C TYR A 152 -7.11 -16.76 -21.65
N GLN A 153 -8.17 -17.32 -22.26
CA GLN A 153 -8.79 -16.80 -23.48
C GLN A 153 -7.77 -16.47 -24.59
N LEU A 154 -6.77 -17.34 -24.76
CA LEU A 154 -5.62 -17.05 -25.63
C LEU A 154 -5.98 -16.93 -27.12
N ASP A 155 -7.20 -17.28 -27.54
CA ASP A 155 -7.63 -17.05 -28.92
C ASP A 155 -7.68 -15.56 -29.28
N ASP A 156 -8.06 -14.72 -28.33
CA ASP A 156 -8.17 -13.26 -28.49
C ASP A 156 -6.82 -12.59 -28.75
N ILE A 157 -5.73 -13.18 -28.25
CA ILE A 157 -4.37 -12.63 -28.32
C ILE A 157 -3.38 -13.54 -29.04
N LYS A 158 -3.85 -14.64 -29.65
CA LYS A 158 -3.00 -15.66 -30.28
C LYS A 158 -2.06 -15.06 -31.32
N MET A 159 -2.58 -14.21 -32.20
CA MET A 159 -1.78 -13.63 -33.28
C MET A 159 -0.73 -12.65 -32.75
N ASP A 160 -1.06 -11.89 -31.71
CA ASP A 160 -0.11 -10.99 -31.06
C ASP A 160 1.03 -11.77 -30.39
N ILE A 161 0.69 -12.87 -29.71
CA ILE A 161 1.68 -13.79 -29.13
C ILE A 161 2.62 -14.32 -30.21
N LEU A 162 2.11 -14.86 -31.31
CA LEU A 162 2.91 -15.48 -32.38
C LEU A 162 3.83 -14.49 -33.10
N ASN A 163 3.45 -13.21 -33.15
CA ASN A 163 4.21 -12.15 -33.81
C ASN A 163 5.18 -11.41 -32.85
N SER A 164 5.21 -11.79 -31.58
CA SER A 164 6.01 -11.12 -30.55
C SER A 164 7.28 -11.89 -30.19
N ASP A 165 8.25 -11.18 -29.60
CA ASP A 165 9.34 -11.83 -28.87
C ASP A 165 8.87 -12.27 -27.47
N LYS A 166 9.67 -13.10 -26.80
CA LYS A 166 9.30 -13.70 -25.51
C LYS A 166 8.96 -12.68 -24.42
N ASN A 167 9.67 -11.55 -24.36
CA ASN A 167 9.41 -10.54 -23.33
C ASN A 167 8.10 -9.81 -23.63
N LYS A 168 7.87 -9.43 -24.89
CA LYS A 168 6.60 -8.82 -25.32
C LYS A 168 5.41 -9.76 -25.13
N CYS A 169 5.60 -11.07 -25.29
CA CYS A 169 4.55 -12.06 -25.04
C CYS A 169 4.01 -11.98 -23.61
N ILE A 170 4.88 -11.81 -22.60
CA ILE A 170 4.45 -11.67 -21.20
C ILE A 170 3.62 -10.41 -21.01
N ASP A 171 4.08 -9.28 -21.57
CA ASP A 171 3.36 -8.00 -21.48
C ASP A 171 1.99 -8.05 -22.17
N ILE A 172 1.89 -8.73 -23.32
CA ILE A 172 0.63 -8.95 -24.05
C ILE A 172 -0.35 -9.72 -23.16
N ILE A 173 0.09 -10.80 -22.51
CA ILE A 173 -0.77 -11.61 -21.64
C ILE A 173 -1.19 -10.81 -20.40
N LYS A 174 -0.27 -10.11 -19.73
CA LYS A 174 -0.60 -9.25 -18.58
C LYS A 174 -1.62 -8.19 -18.96
N LYS A 175 -1.42 -7.50 -20.09
CA LYS A 175 -2.35 -6.51 -20.59
C LYS A 175 -3.72 -7.12 -20.89
N HIS A 176 -3.76 -8.30 -21.50
CA HIS A 176 -5.01 -9.03 -21.75
C HIS A 176 -5.77 -9.37 -20.47
N ILE A 177 -5.06 -9.81 -19.41
CA ILE A 177 -5.66 -10.09 -18.09
C ILE A 177 -6.27 -8.82 -17.49
N LEU A 178 -5.55 -7.70 -17.53
CA LEU A 178 -6.02 -6.43 -16.95
C LEU A 178 -7.21 -5.82 -17.71
N LEU A 179 -7.25 -5.96 -19.03
CA LEU A 179 -8.31 -5.37 -19.86
C LEU A 179 -9.64 -6.12 -19.79
N ASN A 180 -9.62 -7.40 -19.41
CA ASN A 180 -10.81 -8.24 -19.38
C ASN A 180 -11.35 -8.43 -17.97
N HIS A 181 -12.66 -8.72 -17.87
CA HIS A 181 -13.25 -9.03 -16.58
C HIS A 181 -12.78 -10.42 -16.11
N PRO A 182 -12.43 -10.62 -14.83
CA PRO A 182 -11.94 -11.90 -14.32
C PRO A 182 -12.88 -13.10 -14.60
N SER A 183 -14.17 -12.84 -14.83
CA SER A 183 -15.19 -13.88 -15.08
C SER A 183 -15.04 -14.54 -16.44
N TYR A 184 -14.29 -13.92 -17.35
CA TYR A 184 -13.99 -14.46 -18.67
C TYR A 184 -12.85 -15.48 -18.60
N PHE A 185 -12.04 -15.46 -17.54
CA PHE A 185 -10.96 -16.41 -17.34
C PHE A 185 -11.39 -17.67 -16.60
N GLY A 186 -10.65 -18.74 -16.85
CA GLY A 186 -10.75 -20.00 -16.12
C GLY A 186 -9.93 -19.99 -14.83
N ALA A 187 -10.08 -21.06 -14.05
CA ALA A 187 -9.48 -21.19 -12.72
C ALA A 187 -7.97 -20.90 -12.70
N SER A 188 -7.19 -21.39 -13.68
CA SER A 188 -5.73 -21.23 -13.70
C SER A 188 -5.27 -19.77 -13.65
N CYS A 189 -6.01 -18.85 -14.28
CA CYS A 189 -5.68 -17.43 -14.20
C CYS A 189 -5.97 -16.89 -12.79
N ILE A 190 -7.12 -17.24 -12.22
CA ILE A 190 -7.56 -16.81 -10.88
C ILE A 190 -6.68 -17.41 -9.78
N ASP A 191 -6.12 -18.61 -9.99
CA ASP A 191 -5.22 -19.29 -9.07
C ASP A 191 -3.98 -18.44 -8.75
N ILE A 192 -3.50 -17.63 -9.70
CA ILE A 192 -2.42 -16.65 -9.45
C ILE A 192 -2.83 -15.70 -8.31
N TYR A 193 -4.03 -15.14 -8.41
CA TYR A 193 -4.55 -14.20 -7.41
C TYR A 193 -4.81 -14.89 -6.07
N LEU A 194 -5.31 -16.13 -6.07
CA LEU A 194 -5.51 -16.92 -4.86
C LEU A 194 -4.18 -17.18 -4.15
N VAL A 195 -3.12 -17.57 -4.88
CA VAL A 195 -1.77 -17.74 -4.31
C VAL A 195 -1.24 -16.43 -3.73
N ALA A 196 -1.40 -15.31 -4.44
CA ALA A 196 -1.03 -13.99 -3.95
C ALA A 196 -1.76 -13.63 -2.65
N TYR A 197 -3.09 -13.76 -2.65
CA TYR A 197 -3.96 -13.42 -1.54
C TYR A 197 -3.57 -14.20 -0.28
N VAL A 198 -3.41 -15.51 -0.39
CA VAL A 198 -3.05 -16.34 0.76
C VAL A 198 -1.66 -15.99 1.28
N SER A 199 -0.70 -15.78 0.37
CA SER A 199 0.68 -15.46 0.75
C SER A 199 0.79 -14.14 1.50
N GLU A 200 0.05 -13.11 1.08
CA GLU A 200 0.11 -11.77 1.67
C GLU A 200 -0.78 -11.61 2.91
N VAL A 201 -1.89 -12.36 3.00
CA VAL A 201 -2.86 -12.20 4.09
C VAL A 201 -2.68 -13.21 5.22
N PHE A 202 -2.28 -14.45 4.90
CA PHE A 202 -2.19 -15.55 5.88
C PHE A 202 -0.76 -16.04 6.11
N GLY A 203 0.14 -15.79 5.16
CA GLY A 203 1.55 -16.14 5.25
C GLY A 203 2.04 -16.94 4.04
N ARG A 204 3.36 -16.93 3.84
CA ARG A 204 3.98 -17.42 2.62
C ARG A 204 4.13 -18.93 2.59
N GLY A 205 4.35 -19.47 1.39
CA GLY A 205 4.71 -20.86 1.18
C GLY A 205 3.55 -21.84 1.11
N LYS A 206 3.89 -23.05 0.65
CA LYS A 206 2.96 -24.11 0.29
C LYS A 206 2.10 -24.61 1.45
N GLU A 207 2.69 -24.74 2.64
CA GLU A 207 1.99 -25.27 3.81
C GLU A 207 0.85 -24.36 4.25
N THR A 208 1.11 -23.05 4.33
CA THR A 208 0.10 -22.03 4.62
C THR A 208 -1.00 -22.04 3.57
N PHE A 209 -0.63 -22.14 2.30
CA PHE A 209 -1.59 -22.24 1.21
C PHE A 209 -2.52 -23.44 1.36
N PHE A 210 -1.96 -24.62 1.61
CA PHE A 210 -2.73 -25.86 1.74
C PHE A 210 -3.70 -25.77 2.90
N LYS A 211 -3.22 -25.30 4.06
CA LYS A 211 -4.06 -25.07 5.23
C LYS A 211 -5.24 -24.17 4.91
N TYR A 212 -5.00 -23.04 4.23
CA TYR A 212 -6.06 -22.12 3.83
C TYR A 212 -7.11 -22.77 2.92
N ILE A 213 -6.68 -23.58 1.94
CA ILE A 213 -7.58 -24.29 1.02
C ILE A 213 -8.52 -25.24 1.79
N TYR A 214 -7.99 -25.98 2.77
CA TYR A 214 -8.80 -26.89 3.58
C TYR A 214 -9.72 -26.14 4.55
N ASP A 215 -9.18 -25.17 5.28
CA ASP A 215 -9.93 -24.41 6.31
C ASP A 215 -11.12 -23.64 5.71
N ASN A 216 -11.00 -23.21 4.44
CA ASN A 216 -12.06 -22.48 3.73
C ASN A 216 -12.94 -23.40 2.84
N ASN A 217 -12.81 -24.72 2.93
CA ASN A 217 -13.57 -25.70 2.13
C ASN A 217 -13.48 -25.48 0.61
N ILE A 218 -12.35 -24.92 0.16
CA ILE A 218 -12.09 -24.60 -1.24
C ILE A 218 -11.86 -25.89 -2.04
N SER A 219 -11.17 -26.85 -1.42
CA SER A 219 -11.08 -28.23 -1.90
C SER A 219 -10.85 -29.17 -0.72
N GLN A 220 -11.50 -30.34 -0.75
CA GLN A 220 -11.29 -31.42 0.22
C GLN A 220 -10.23 -32.43 -0.24
N GLU A 221 -9.82 -32.39 -1.51
CA GLU A 221 -8.80 -33.27 -2.07
C GLU A 221 -7.42 -32.60 -2.06
N SER A 222 -6.42 -33.31 -1.52
CA SER A 222 -5.03 -32.82 -1.41
C SER A 222 -4.33 -32.64 -2.76
N THR A 223 -4.73 -33.44 -3.75
CA THR A 223 -4.30 -33.35 -5.15
C THR A 223 -4.73 -32.04 -5.79
N SER A 224 -5.89 -31.52 -5.43
CA SER A 224 -6.42 -30.26 -5.96
C SER A 224 -5.68 -29.05 -5.37
N ALA A 225 -5.47 -29.01 -4.05
CA ALA A 225 -4.66 -27.96 -3.41
C ALA A 225 -3.24 -27.89 -4.01
N GLN A 226 -2.66 -29.05 -4.30
CA GLN A 226 -1.36 -29.17 -4.96
C GLN A 226 -1.37 -28.62 -6.38
N ALA A 227 -2.39 -28.91 -7.17
CA ALA A 227 -2.52 -28.44 -8.54
C ALA A 227 -2.69 -26.91 -8.60
N ILE A 228 -3.58 -26.35 -7.76
CA ILE A 228 -3.81 -24.90 -7.66
C ILE A 228 -2.52 -24.18 -7.31
N TRP A 229 -1.82 -24.65 -6.27
CA TRP A 229 -0.54 -24.07 -5.88
C TRP A 229 0.49 -24.17 -7.00
N GLN A 230 0.63 -25.33 -7.64
CA GLN A 230 1.61 -25.52 -8.71
C GLN A 230 1.34 -24.62 -9.90
N VAL A 231 0.10 -24.58 -10.40
CA VAL A 231 -0.26 -23.80 -11.58
C VAL A 231 -0.31 -22.31 -11.27
N GLY A 232 -1.05 -21.89 -10.25
CA GLY A 232 -1.16 -20.47 -9.89
C GLY A 232 0.20 -19.84 -9.58
N LYS A 233 1.08 -20.57 -8.87
CA LYS A 233 2.44 -20.11 -8.59
C LYS A 233 3.30 -20.10 -9.86
N ALA A 234 3.30 -21.18 -10.64
CA ALA A 234 4.13 -21.26 -11.85
C ALA A 234 3.72 -20.19 -12.89
N ASP A 235 2.43 -19.95 -13.04
CA ASP A 235 1.90 -18.96 -13.99
C ASP A 235 2.16 -17.54 -13.47
N GLY A 236 2.01 -17.31 -12.16
CA GLY A 236 2.37 -16.06 -11.52
C GLY A 236 3.87 -15.73 -11.63
N GLU A 237 4.74 -16.72 -11.41
CA GLU A 237 6.19 -16.59 -11.63
C GLU A 237 6.52 -16.33 -13.10
N PHE A 238 5.90 -17.06 -14.03
CA PHE A 238 6.12 -16.90 -15.46
C PHE A 238 5.76 -15.49 -15.94
N LEU A 239 4.68 -14.91 -15.42
CA LEU A 239 4.25 -13.54 -15.73
C LEU A 239 4.98 -12.48 -14.89
N GLY A 240 5.89 -12.86 -13.99
CA GLY A 240 6.60 -11.95 -13.09
C GLY A 240 5.69 -11.28 -12.06
N ILE A 241 4.50 -11.83 -11.81
CA ILE A 241 3.52 -11.33 -10.85
C ILE A 241 3.85 -11.81 -9.43
N LEU A 242 4.34 -13.05 -9.30
CA LEU A 242 4.65 -13.69 -8.02
C LEU A 242 6.13 -14.05 -7.90
N ASN A 243 6.62 -14.06 -6.67
CA ASN A 243 7.88 -14.67 -6.28
C ASN A 243 7.73 -16.19 -6.12
N SER A 244 8.86 -16.87 -5.98
CA SER A 244 8.89 -18.34 -5.87
C SER A 244 8.24 -18.92 -4.60
N ASP A 245 8.06 -18.09 -3.58
CA ASP A 245 7.38 -18.39 -2.31
C ASP A 245 5.88 -18.05 -2.34
N GLY A 246 5.36 -17.55 -3.46
CA GLY A 246 3.96 -17.14 -3.66
C GLY A 246 3.65 -15.69 -3.32
N SER A 247 4.59 -14.94 -2.72
CA SER A 247 4.40 -13.52 -2.43
C SER A 247 4.31 -12.67 -3.70
N VAL A 248 3.67 -11.51 -3.62
CA VAL A 248 3.50 -10.60 -4.76
C VAL A 248 4.84 -9.95 -5.11
N ASN A 249 5.26 -10.14 -6.36
CA ASN A 249 6.40 -9.45 -6.96
C ASN A 249 5.98 -8.14 -7.65
N ASP A 250 4.82 -8.14 -8.33
CA ASP A 250 4.31 -6.97 -9.07
C ASP A 250 3.01 -6.43 -8.44
N TRP A 251 3.18 -5.54 -7.47
CA TRP A 251 2.07 -4.89 -6.76
C TRP A 251 1.29 -3.91 -7.64
N ASP A 252 1.92 -3.29 -8.64
CA ASP A 252 1.22 -2.39 -9.55
C ASP A 252 0.26 -3.19 -10.45
N PHE A 253 0.67 -4.36 -10.95
CA PHE A 253 -0.22 -5.29 -11.66
C PHE A 253 -1.39 -5.75 -10.78
N ILE A 254 -1.12 -6.25 -9.56
CA ILE A 254 -2.19 -6.71 -8.65
C ILE A 254 -3.17 -5.58 -8.35
N ASN A 255 -2.69 -4.37 -8.08
CA ASN A 255 -3.52 -3.20 -7.81
C ASN A 255 -4.34 -2.75 -9.03
N MET A 256 -3.85 -2.94 -10.26
CA MET A 256 -4.64 -2.74 -11.46
C MET A 256 -5.68 -3.85 -11.65
N TRP A 257 -5.33 -5.10 -11.32
CA TRP A 257 -6.20 -6.25 -11.55
C TRP A 257 -7.43 -6.27 -10.62
N ILE A 258 -7.31 -5.73 -9.42
CA ILE A 258 -8.42 -5.61 -8.47
C ILE A 258 -9.40 -4.46 -8.78
N ARG A 259 -9.04 -3.53 -9.67
CA ARG A 259 -9.86 -2.36 -10.05
C ARG A 259 -10.74 -2.67 -11.25
#